data_AF-A0A530BSA0-F1
#
_entry.id   AF-A0A530BSA0-F1
#
_cell.length_a   1.000
_cell.length_b   1.000
_cell.length_c   1.000
_cell.angle_alpha   90.00
_cell.angle_beta   90.00
_cell.angle_gamma   90.00
#
_symmetry.space_group_name_H-M   'P 1'
#
loop_
_entity.id
_entity.type
_entity.pdbx_description
1 polymer ?
#
loop_
_entity_poly.entity_id
_entity_poly.type
_entity_poly.pdbx_seq_one_letter_code
_entity_poly.pdbx_strand_id
1 'polypeptide(L)'
;MPARPGKPTPPPSLVTALVCEPKLVAKHSALGDFLRTRWADAAFMTAAGMAEAVGLPTTTLLRLLALLGFPSFRTFRDAVRNQLRSR
;
A
#
# COMPACT_ATOMS: atom_id res chain seq x y z
N MET A 1 -8.72 27.47 -4.34
CA MET A 1 -9.00 26.05 -4.04
C MET A 1 -8.17 25.66 -2.83
N PRO A 2 -8.73 25.49 -1.62
CA PRO A 2 -7.89 25.28 -0.44
C PRO A 2 -7.30 23.85 -0.48
N ALA A 3 -5.98 23.76 -0.35
CA ALA A 3 -5.26 22.50 -0.23
C ALA A 3 -5.73 21.77 1.03
N ARG A 4 -6.25 20.55 0.87
CA ARG A 4 -6.73 19.73 2.00
C ARG A 4 -5.54 19.45 2.95
N PRO A 5 -5.63 19.81 4.24
CA PRO A 5 -4.57 19.54 5.19
C PRO A 5 -4.51 18.03 5.47
N GLY A 6 -3.31 17.47 5.54
CA GLY A 6 -3.10 16.24 6.30
C GLY A 6 -3.16 14.90 5.59
N LYS A 7 -3.00 14.80 4.26
CA LYS A 7 -2.78 13.46 3.66
C LYS A 7 -1.43 12.93 4.16
N PRO A 8 -1.37 11.76 4.84
CA PRO A 8 -0.12 11.20 5.30
C PRO A 8 0.79 10.97 4.10
N THR A 9 2.07 11.32 4.27
CA THR A 9 3.10 11.10 3.26
C THR A 9 3.41 9.61 3.21
N PRO A 10 3.26 8.93 2.05
CA PRO A 10 3.50 7.50 1.96
C PRO A 10 4.91 7.14 2.45
N PRO A 11 5.09 5.94 3.05
CA PRO A 11 6.38 5.40 3.41
C PRO A 11 7.35 5.52 2.23
N PRO A 12 8.59 5.96 2.44
CA PRO A 12 9.57 6.04 1.36
C PRO A 12 9.80 4.68 0.70
N SER A 13 9.76 3.59 1.47
CA SER A 13 9.79 2.22 0.96
C SER A 13 8.61 1.90 0.03
N LEU A 14 7.40 2.42 0.30
CA LEU A 14 6.27 2.29 -0.62
C LEU A 14 6.43 3.12 -1.87
N VAL A 15 6.92 4.35 -1.75
CA VAL A 15 7.18 5.21 -2.92
C VAL A 15 8.23 4.55 -3.83
N THR A 16 9.33 4.08 -3.27
CA THR A 16 10.38 3.36 -4.02
C THR A 16 9.83 2.11 -4.70
N ALA A 17 9.04 1.30 -3.98
CA ALA A 17 8.43 0.10 -4.56
C ALA A 17 7.52 0.42 -5.76
N LEU A 18 6.71 1.47 -5.67
CA LEU A 18 5.84 1.92 -6.77
C LEU A 18 6.62 2.43 -7.98
N VAL A 19 7.81 3.02 -7.76
CA VAL A 19 8.70 3.53 -8.82
C VAL A 19 9.46 2.39 -9.48
N CYS A 20 9.92 1.39 -8.72
CA CYS A 20 10.64 0.23 -9.26
C CYS A 20 9.72 -0.69 -10.06
N GLU A 21 8.44 -0.80 -9.69
CA GLU A 21 7.50 -1.75 -10.31
C GLU A 21 6.31 -1.07 -11.02
N PRO A 22 6.53 -0.16 -11.98
CA PRO A 22 5.45 0.62 -12.62
C PRO A 22 4.52 -0.27 -13.44
N LYS A 23 5.05 -1.37 -14.02
CA LYS A 23 4.28 -2.34 -14.82
C LYS A 23 3.30 -3.15 -13.97
N LEU A 24 3.72 -3.53 -12.76
CA LEU A 24 2.88 -4.28 -11.81
C LEU A 24 1.71 -3.40 -11.37
N VAL A 25 2.01 -2.14 -11.05
CA VAL A 25 1.01 -1.15 -10.66
C VAL A 25 0.06 -0.81 -11.81
N ALA A 26 0.55 -0.78 -13.05
CA ALA A 26 -0.28 -0.57 -14.24
C ALA A 26 -1.21 -1.76 -14.54
N LYS A 27 -0.75 -3.00 -14.29
CA LYS A 27 -1.59 -4.21 -14.41
C LYS A 27 -2.66 -4.30 -13.31
N HIS A 28 -2.34 -3.79 -12.13
CA HIS A 28 -3.24 -3.81 -10.96
C HIS A 28 -3.57 -2.38 -10.51
N SER A 29 -4.29 -1.64 -11.35
CA SER A 29 -4.63 -0.24 -11.09
C SER A 29 -5.34 -0.02 -9.76
N ALA A 30 -6.17 -0.95 -9.31
CA ALA A 30 -6.85 -0.87 -8.00
C ALA A 30 -5.86 -0.94 -6.82
N LEU A 31 -4.85 -1.82 -6.90
CA LEU A 31 -3.77 -1.88 -5.90
C LEU A 31 -2.93 -0.60 -5.94
N GLY A 32 -2.61 -0.14 -7.15
CA GLY A 32 -1.88 1.11 -7.37
C GLY A 32 -2.58 2.34 -6.82
N ASP A 33 -3.89 2.45 -7.04
CA ASP A 33 -4.69 3.55 -6.50
C ASP A 33 -4.73 3.46 -4.98
N PHE A 34 -5.02 2.28 -4.43
CA PHE A 34 -5.07 2.07 -2.98
C PHE A 34 -3.75 2.47 -2.30
N LEU A 35 -2.60 2.07 -2.85
CA LEU A 35 -1.28 2.43 -2.31
C LEU A 35 -0.94 3.92 -2.45
N ARG A 36 -1.58 4.66 -3.35
CA ARG A 36 -1.38 6.11 -3.51
C ARG A 36 -2.35 6.94 -2.68
N THR A 37 -3.60 6.49 -2.57
CA THR A 37 -4.71 7.29 -2.03
C THR A 37 -5.13 6.86 -0.62
N ARG A 38 -5.05 5.56 -0.32
CA ARG A 38 -5.61 4.92 0.90
C ARG A 38 -4.60 4.08 1.68
N TRP A 39 -3.30 4.20 1.40
CA TRP A 39 -2.26 3.38 2.04
C TRP A 39 -2.28 3.42 3.59
N ALA A 40 -2.72 4.55 4.18
CA ALA A 40 -2.85 4.70 5.63
C ALA A 40 -3.95 3.81 6.23
N ASP A 41 -5.02 3.55 5.49
CA ASP A 41 -6.12 2.65 5.88
C ASP A 41 -5.58 1.22 6.10
N ALA A 42 -4.56 0.85 5.32
CA ALA A 42 -3.92 -0.46 5.38
C ALA A 42 -3.27 -0.78 6.74
N ALA A 43 -2.98 0.22 7.58
CA ALA A 43 -2.54 0.00 8.97
C ALA A 43 -3.60 -0.72 9.82
N PHE A 44 -4.87 -0.47 9.53
CA PHE A 44 -6.03 -0.92 10.30
C PHE A 44 -6.76 -2.10 9.63
N MET A 45 -6.41 -2.41 8.38
CA MET A 45 -6.98 -3.53 7.63
C MET A 45 -6.24 -4.85 7.91
N THR A 46 -6.95 -5.95 7.66
CA THR A 46 -6.36 -7.29 7.52
C THR A 46 -5.92 -7.52 6.07
N ALA A 47 -5.09 -8.54 5.82
CA ALA A 47 -4.70 -8.89 4.46
C ALA A 47 -5.92 -9.20 3.59
N ALA A 48 -6.91 -9.91 4.15
CA ALA A 48 -8.17 -10.19 3.48
C ALA A 48 -8.98 -8.92 3.20
N GLY A 49 -9.14 -8.03 4.18
CA GLY A 49 -9.87 -6.78 3.98
C GLY A 49 -9.23 -5.86 2.93
N MET A 50 -7.90 -5.81 2.88
CA MET A 50 -7.18 -5.09 1.83
C MET A 50 -7.39 -5.76 0.46
N ALA A 51 -7.35 -7.09 0.41
CA ALA A 51 -7.53 -7.87 -0.81
C ALA A 51 -8.91 -7.64 -1.43
N GLU A 52 -9.96 -7.66 -0.60
CA GLU A 52 -11.33 -7.31 -0.98
C GLU A 52 -11.42 -5.86 -1.49
N ALA A 53 -10.77 -4.91 -0.81
CA ALA A 53 -10.81 -3.50 -1.21
C ALA A 53 -10.13 -3.22 -2.57
N VAL A 54 -9.16 -4.05 -2.97
CA VAL A 54 -8.51 -3.96 -4.29
C VAL A 54 -9.08 -4.95 -5.31
N GLY A 55 -10.07 -5.76 -4.93
CA GLY A 55 -10.69 -6.77 -5.79
C GLY A 55 -9.74 -7.90 -6.20
N LEU A 56 -8.78 -8.27 -5.35
CA LEU A 56 -7.81 -9.33 -5.61
C LEU A 56 -7.92 -10.46 -4.60
N PRO A 57 -7.55 -11.69 -4.96
CA PRO A 57 -7.36 -12.76 -3.98
C PRO A 57 -6.26 -12.39 -2.97
N THR A 58 -6.46 -12.72 -1.69
CA THR A 58 -5.46 -12.47 -0.63
C THR A 58 -4.09 -13.05 -0.97
N THR A 59 -4.03 -14.23 -1.58
CA THR A 59 -2.78 -14.87 -2.02
C THR A 59 -2.07 -14.07 -3.11
N THR A 60 -2.81 -13.52 -4.07
CA THR A 60 -2.28 -12.64 -5.10
C THR A 60 -1.77 -11.35 -4.49
N LEU A 61 -2.52 -10.74 -3.56
CA LEU A 61 -2.09 -9.54 -2.85
C LEU A 61 -0.77 -9.76 -2.12
N LEU A 62 -0.61 -10.87 -1.40
CA LEU A 62 0.64 -11.19 -0.71
C LEU A 62 1.82 -11.35 -1.67
N ARG A 63 1.60 -11.98 -2.83
CA ARG A 63 2.63 -12.11 -3.88
C ARG A 63 3.02 -10.75 -4.46
N LEU A 64 2.05 -9.87 -4.72
CA LEU A 64 2.31 -8.53 -5.25
C LEU A 64 3.06 -7.68 -4.22
N LEU A 65 2.69 -7.76 -2.93
CA LEU A 65 3.43 -7.10 -1.86
C LEU A 65 4.89 -7.61 -1.77
N ALA A 66 5.10 -8.92 -1.92
CA ALA A 66 6.46 -9.49 -1.93
C ALA A 66 7.30 -8.94 -3.10
N LEU A 67 6.71 -8.81 -4.30
CA LEU A 67 7.38 -8.18 -5.45
C LEU A 67 7.68 -6.70 -5.22
N LEU A 68 6.85 -6.01 -4.44
CA LEU A 68 7.05 -4.62 -4.01
C LEU A 68 8.06 -4.47 -2.86
N GLY A 69 8.76 -5.55 -2.47
CA GLY A 69 9.77 -5.52 -1.40
C GLY A 69 9.20 -5.72 0.01
N PHE A 70 7.92 -6.08 0.14
CA PHE A 70 7.28 -6.42 1.41
C PHE A 70 7.04 -7.93 1.50
N PRO A 71 7.94 -8.71 2.13
CA PRO A 71 7.87 -10.18 2.12
C PRO A 71 6.60 -10.74 2.79
N SER A 72 5.92 -9.94 3.60
CA SER A 72 4.64 -10.31 4.21
C SER A 72 3.74 -9.09 4.39
N PHE A 73 2.43 -9.32 4.51
CA PHE A 73 1.47 -8.28 4.88
C PHE A 73 1.81 -7.63 6.22
N ARG A 74 2.38 -8.39 7.17
CA ARG A 74 2.84 -7.85 8.45
C ARG A 74 3.93 -6.80 8.26
N THR A 75 4.94 -7.07 7.43
CA THR A 75 6.04 -6.13 7.13
C THR A 75 5.53 -4.85 6.47
N PHE A 76 4.62 -4.99 5.51
CA PHE A 76 3.95 -3.85 4.88
C PHE A 76 3.17 -3.03 5.92
N ARG A 77 2.32 -3.68 6.72
CA ARG A 77 1.52 -3.01 7.76
C ARG A 77 2.39 -2.32 8.79
N ASP A 78 3.51 -2.91 9.17
CA ASP A 78 4.47 -2.32 10.11
C ASP A 78 5.10 -1.05 9.53
N ALA A 79 5.57 -1.08 8.28
CA ALA A 79 6.10 0.09 7.60
C ALA A 79 5.08 1.24 7.50
N VAL A 80 3.81 0.91 7.18
CA VAL A 80 2.71 1.86 7.17
C VAL A 80 2.45 2.43 8.58
N ARG A 81 2.39 1.58 9.60
CA ARG A 81 2.15 2.01 10.99
C ARG A 81 3.28 2.86 11.54
N ASN A 82 4.53 2.52 11.23
CA ASN A 82 5.69 3.30 11.63
C ASN A 82 5.64 4.70 11.02
N GLN A 83 5.28 4.80 9.74
CA GLN A 83 5.09 6.08 9.06
C GLN A 83 3.96 6.93 9.65
N LEU A 84 2.86 6.29 10.07
CA LEU A 84 1.77 6.98 10.76
C LEU A 84 2.16 7.44 12.17
N ARG A 85 3.07 6.73 12.85
CA ARG A 85 3.55 7.06 14.19
C ARG A 85 4.64 8.13 14.19
N SER A 86 5.44 8.22 13.12
CA SER A 86 6.48 9.24 12.94
C SER A 86 5.93 10.60 12.51
N ARG A 87 4.60 10.77 12.49
CA ARG A 87 3.89 12.04 12.26
C ARG A 87 3.24 12.52 13.55
#